data_AF-A0A2G6C6R7-F1
#
_entry.id   AF-A0A2G6C6R7-F1
#
_cell.length_a   1.000
_cell.length_b   1.000
_cell.length_c   1.000
_cell.angle_alpha   90.00
_cell.angle_beta   90.00
_cell.angle_gamma   90.00
#
_symmetry.space_group_name_H-M   'P 1'
#
loop_
_entity.id
_entity.type
_entity.pdbx_description
1 polymer ?
#
loop_
_entity_poly.entity_id
_entity_poly.type
_entity_poly.pdbx_seq_one_letter_code
_entity_poly.pdbx_strand_id
1 'polypeptide(L)'
;MGATATAAIIPSDSVQAQAKSQNKGCPSGKILTLKPWYDGLLDSDCSVKSPDKLASSGKNDGLSKFIWRVVLNIVDDMLQLTGFITVGFIIYGGFVYMTSSGSPDKAAKGKKTVIYAVVGLVIAIGSTLLVNLVAIRGLGL
;
A
#
# COMPACT_ATOMS: atom_id res chain seq x y z
N MET A 1 -29.92 24.61 -38.36
CA MET A 1 -28.67 24.96 -37.66
C MET A 1 -28.96 24.81 -36.17
N GLY A 2 -28.97 23.60 -35.63
CA GLY A 2 -27.81 22.92 -35.04
C GLY A 2 -28.16 22.75 -33.55
N ALA A 3 -28.59 21.54 -33.14
CA ALA A 3 -27.79 20.57 -32.38
C ALA A 3 -27.50 21.07 -30.94
N THR A 4 -27.76 20.36 -29.84
CA THR A 4 -28.06 18.94 -29.58
C THR A 4 -28.40 18.82 -28.09
N ALA A 5 -29.18 17.79 -27.75
CA ALA A 5 -29.51 17.35 -26.40
C ALA A 5 -28.28 17.24 -25.48
N THR A 6 -28.34 17.86 -24.30
CA THR A 6 -27.42 17.57 -23.20
C THR A 6 -27.93 16.33 -22.49
N ALA A 7 -27.43 15.16 -22.89
CA ALA A 7 -27.53 13.95 -22.09
C ALA A 7 -26.73 14.16 -20.80
N ALA A 8 -27.44 14.30 -19.68
CA ALA A 8 -26.85 14.11 -18.35
C ALA A 8 -26.53 12.62 -18.21
N ILE A 9 -25.34 12.24 -18.69
CA ILE A 9 -24.74 10.95 -18.36
C ILE A 9 -24.15 11.15 -16.97
N ILE A 10 -24.86 10.60 -15.98
CA ILE A 10 -24.34 10.32 -14.65
C ILE A 10 -23.43 9.09 -14.78
N PRO A 11 -22.16 9.16 -14.35
CA PRO A 11 -21.50 7.99 -13.84
C PRO A 11 -21.15 8.21 -12.35
N SER A 12 -21.88 7.47 -11.52
CA SER A 12 -21.30 6.68 -10.43
C SER A 12 -20.73 7.42 -9.21
N ASP A 13 -21.64 7.93 -8.38
CA ASP A 13 -21.42 8.29 -6.97
C ASP A 13 -21.10 7.07 -6.06
N SER A 14 -20.30 6.09 -6.49
CA SER A 14 -20.04 4.90 -5.63
C SER A 14 -18.73 4.12 -5.82
N VAL A 15 -17.73 4.62 -6.57
CA VAL A 15 -16.45 3.86 -6.72
C VAL A 15 -15.18 4.62 -6.29
N GLN A 16 -15.23 5.87 -5.82
CA GLN A 16 -14.02 6.59 -5.39
C GLN A 16 -14.21 7.39 -4.09
N ALA A 17 -14.85 6.80 -3.08
CA ALA A 17 -14.79 7.33 -1.71
C ALA A 17 -13.49 6.84 -1.02
N GLN A 18 -12.35 7.38 -1.47
CA GLN A 18 -11.07 7.62 -0.76
C GLN A 18 -9.92 7.83 -1.78
N ALA A 19 -10.10 8.78 -2.70
CA ALA A 19 -9.00 9.47 -3.37
C ALA A 19 -9.08 10.97 -3.04
N LYS A 20 -9.09 11.32 -1.75
CA LYS A 20 -9.16 12.71 -1.28
C LYS A 20 -7.76 13.31 -1.09
N SER A 21 -7.00 13.40 -2.19
CA SER A 21 -6.06 14.50 -2.52
C SER A 21 -5.36 14.16 -3.85
N GLN A 22 -6.00 14.48 -4.97
CA GLN A 22 -5.26 14.87 -6.18
C GLN A 22 -5.55 16.35 -6.36
N ASN A 23 -4.77 17.14 -5.63
CA ASN A 23 -4.59 18.56 -5.88
C ASN A 23 -4.08 18.71 -7.32
N LYS A 24 -4.72 19.55 -8.12
CA LYS A 24 -4.26 19.84 -9.48
C LYS A 24 -2.94 20.62 -9.40
N GLY A 25 -1.78 19.94 -9.37
CA GLY A 25 -0.50 20.66 -9.42
C GLY A 25 0.78 19.88 -9.14
N CYS A 26 0.77 18.76 -8.41
CA CYS A 26 2.04 18.15 -7.97
C CYS A 26 2.41 16.87 -8.73
N PRO A 27 3.66 16.73 -9.21
CA PRO A 27 4.15 15.48 -9.76
C PRO A 27 4.02 14.37 -8.71
N SER A 28 3.28 13.32 -9.05
CA SER A 28 3.28 12.10 -8.26
C SER A 28 4.65 11.44 -8.44
N GLY A 29 5.56 11.66 -7.49
CA GLY A 29 6.92 11.11 -7.47
C GLY A 29 6.96 9.58 -7.25
N LYS A 30 6.03 8.84 -7.86
CA LYS A 30 5.93 7.39 -7.79
C LYS A 30 6.94 6.79 -8.78
N ILE A 31 7.92 6.08 -8.25
CA ILE A 31 8.92 5.32 -9.01
C ILE A 31 8.42 3.88 -9.06
N LEU A 32 8.01 3.43 -10.25
CA LEU A 32 7.32 2.14 -10.46
C LEU A 32 5.97 2.09 -9.74
N THR A 33 5.87 1.33 -8.65
CA THR A 33 4.70 1.24 -7.80
C THR A 33 4.91 1.89 -6.44
N LEU A 34 6.16 2.25 -6.11
CA LEU A 34 6.59 2.69 -4.79
C LEU A 34 6.14 4.13 -4.54
N LYS A 35 5.37 4.30 -3.48
CA LYS A 35 4.78 5.57 -3.07
C LYS A 35 5.85 6.36 -2.30
N PRO A 36 6.16 7.62 -2.67
CA PRO A 36 7.15 8.38 -1.93
C PRO A 36 6.72 8.55 -0.47
N TRP A 37 7.68 8.58 0.46
CA TRP A 37 7.43 8.71 1.90
C TRP A 37 6.57 9.94 2.25
N TYR A 38 6.68 11.00 1.46
CA TYR A 38 5.97 12.27 1.63
C TYR A 38 4.55 12.28 1.04
N ASP A 39 4.09 11.18 0.43
CA ASP A 39 2.83 11.17 -0.30
C ASP A 39 1.62 11.34 0.63
N GLY A 40 0.75 12.28 0.30
CA GLY A 40 -0.34 12.74 1.15
C GLY A 40 0.05 13.83 2.16
N LEU A 41 1.29 14.35 2.09
CA LEU A 41 1.77 15.48 2.89
C LEU A 41 2.06 16.76 2.08
N LEU A 42 1.71 16.80 0.79
CA LEU A 42 1.90 17.98 -0.07
C LEU A 42 0.65 18.86 -0.12
N ASP A 43 0.87 20.17 -0.17
CA ASP A 43 -0.17 21.18 -0.42
C ASP A 43 -0.30 21.51 -1.93
N SER A 44 -1.19 22.45 -2.29
CA SER A 44 -1.36 22.95 -3.66
C SER A 44 -0.10 23.53 -4.29
N ASP A 45 0.79 24.09 -3.46
CA ASP A 45 2.07 24.68 -3.89
C ASP A 45 3.25 23.70 -3.80
N CYS A 46 2.96 22.39 -3.72
CA CYS A 46 3.94 21.29 -3.69
C CYS A 46 5.02 21.41 -2.60
N SER A 47 4.71 22.09 -1.50
CA SER A 47 5.53 22.11 -0.29
C SER A 47 5.04 21.10 0.74
N VAL A 48 5.99 20.49 1.47
CA VAL A 48 5.71 19.52 2.53
C VAL A 48 5.06 20.23 3.71
N LYS A 49 3.86 19.78 4.07
CA LYS A 49 3.07 20.31 5.17
C LYS A 49 3.77 20.04 6.50
N SER A 50 4.09 21.12 7.23
CA SER A 50 4.67 21.01 8.57
C SER A 50 3.66 20.43 9.57
N PRO A 51 4.11 19.72 10.62
CA PRO A 51 3.25 19.08 11.63
C PRO A 51 2.14 19.98 12.20
N ASP A 52 2.42 21.27 12.39
CA ASP A 52 1.50 22.25 12.95
C ASP A 52 0.22 22.44 12.13
N LYS A 53 0.31 22.27 10.80
CA LYS A 53 -0.82 22.40 9.88
C LYS A 53 -1.66 21.11 9.81
N LEU A 54 -1.14 19.99 10.31
CA LEU A 54 -1.82 18.68 10.34
C LEU A 54 -2.62 18.44 11.63
N ALA A 55 -2.47 19.34 12.60
CA ALA A 55 -3.18 19.25 13.87
C ALA A 55 -4.69 19.48 13.68
N SER A 56 -5.53 18.55 14.13
CA SER A 56 -7.00 18.69 14.14
C SER A 56 -7.54 18.85 15.57
N SER A 57 -6.70 18.61 16.59
CA SER A 57 -7.02 18.75 18.02
C SER A 57 -5.71 18.97 18.80
N GLY A 58 -5.13 20.17 18.67
CA GLY A 58 -3.94 20.65 19.43
C GLY A 58 -2.58 20.13 18.93
N LYS A 59 -1.51 20.93 19.01
CA LYS A 59 -0.19 20.68 18.37
C LYS A 59 0.40 19.26 18.52
N ASN A 60 0.09 18.55 19.61
CA ASN A 60 0.59 17.20 19.88
C ASN A 60 0.02 16.12 18.93
N ASP A 61 -1.14 16.35 18.32
CA ASP A 61 -1.77 15.40 17.40
C ASP A 61 -1.23 15.50 15.95
N GLY A 62 -0.81 16.70 15.54
CA GLY A 62 -0.30 16.98 14.20
C GLY A 62 1.04 16.29 13.91
N LEU A 63 1.95 16.25 14.90
CA LEU A 63 3.21 15.53 14.81
C LEU A 63 2.99 14.01 14.74
N SER A 64 2.12 13.48 15.61
CA SER A 64 1.80 12.05 15.61
C SER A 64 1.20 11.60 14.27
N LYS A 65 0.26 12.39 13.70
CA LYS A 65 -0.34 12.12 12.39
C LYS A 65 0.69 12.19 11.25
N PHE A 66 1.61 13.16 11.28
CA PHE A 66 2.70 13.27 10.31
C PHE A 66 3.58 12.01 10.33
N ILE A 67 4.08 11.64 11.51
CA ILE A 67 4.94 10.46 11.70
C ILE A 67 4.19 9.21 11.23
N TRP A 68 2.93 9.05 11.65
CA TRP A 68 2.18 7.86 11.30
C TRP A 68 1.91 7.75 9.81
N ARG A 69 1.65 8.86 9.11
CA ARG A 69 1.49 8.82 7.65
C ARG A 69 2.77 8.44 6.92
N VAL A 70 3.91 8.99 7.33
CA VAL A 70 5.22 8.64 6.75
C VAL A 70 5.53 7.15 6.97
N VAL A 71 5.34 6.66 8.19
CA VAL A 71 5.57 5.24 8.53
C VAL A 71 4.66 4.33 7.72
N LEU A 72 3.35 4.65 7.62
CA LEU A 72 2.41 3.84 6.86
C LEU A 72 2.77 3.75 5.38
N ASN A 73 3.19 4.86 4.75
CA ASN A 73 3.64 4.86 3.36
C ASN A 73 4.88 3.97 3.16
N ILE A 74 5.86 4.08 4.06
CA ILE A 74 7.10 3.27 3.98
C ILE A 74 6.79 1.78 4.18
N VAL A 75 5.91 1.46 5.13
CA VAL A 75 5.50 0.08 5.40
C VAL A 75 4.76 -0.51 4.20
N ASP A 76 3.85 0.24 3.58
CA ASP A 76 3.13 -0.20 2.36
C ASP A 76 4.10 -0.53 1.22
N ASP A 77 5.11 0.32 1.01
CA ASP A 77 6.18 0.08 0.03
C ASP A 77 7.01 -1.18 0.35
N MET A 78 7.34 -1.41 1.63
CA MET A 78 8.04 -2.63 2.07
C MET A 78 7.19 -3.89 1.91
N LEU A 79 5.88 -3.80 2.13
CA LEU A 79 4.93 -4.91 1.91
C LEU A 79 4.86 -5.25 0.43
N GLN A 80 4.82 -4.25 -0.44
CA GLN A 80 4.85 -4.47 -1.88
C GLN A 80 6.15 -5.15 -2.32
N LEU A 81 7.31 -4.68 -1.83
CA LEU A 81 8.60 -5.32 -2.09
C LEU A 81 8.62 -6.77 -1.59
N THR A 82 8.06 -7.03 -0.41
CA THR A 82 7.92 -8.38 0.14
C THR A 82 7.12 -9.27 -0.79
N GLY A 83 6.00 -8.77 -1.35
CA GLY A 83 5.21 -9.51 -2.34
C GLY A 83 6.04 -9.98 -3.54
N PHE A 84 6.87 -9.10 -4.11
CA PHE A 84 7.78 -9.46 -5.20
C PHE A 84 8.81 -10.52 -4.80
N ILE A 85 9.41 -10.38 -3.62
CA ILE A 85 10.41 -11.32 -3.09
C ILE A 85 9.77 -12.70 -2.83
N THR A 86 8.57 -12.74 -2.25
CA THR A 86 7.82 -13.97 -1.99
C THR A 86 7.57 -14.75 -3.27
N VAL A 87 7.15 -14.09 -4.35
CA VAL A 87 6.95 -14.75 -5.65
C VAL A 87 8.25 -15.39 -6.13
N GLY A 88 9.39 -14.70 -5.99
CA GLY A 88 10.71 -15.26 -6.30
C GLY A 88 11.04 -16.53 -5.50
N PHE A 89 10.77 -16.53 -4.19
CA PHE A 89 10.99 -17.71 -3.34
C PHE A 89 10.06 -18.88 -3.65
N ILE A 90 8.81 -18.62 -4.02
CA ILE A 90 7.87 -19.66 -4.45
C ILE A 90 8.37 -20.32 -5.73
N ILE A 91 8.81 -19.53 -6.71
CA ILE A 91 9.37 -20.04 -7.96
C ILE A 91 10.63 -20.89 -7.67
N TYR A 92 11.56 -20.36 -6.88
CA TYR A 92 12.78 -21.09 -6.52
C TYR A 92 12.49 -22.40 -5.76
N GLY A 93 11.63 -22.35 -4.75
CA GLY A 93 11.22 -23.53 -3.97
C GLY A 93 10.50 -24.57 -4.83
N GLY A 94 9.68 -24.12 -5.78
CA GLY A 94 9.00 -24.95 -6.77
C GLY A 94 9.97 -25.64 -7.71
N PHE A 95 10.96 -24.93 -8.25
CA PHE A 95 12.01 -25.51 -9.09
C PHE A 95 12.82 -26.57 -8.35
N VAL A 96 13.20 -26.30 -7.09
CA VAL A 96 13.91 -27.28 -6.25
C VAL A 96 13.05 -28.52 -6.01
N TYR A 97 11.76 -28.34 -5.72
CA TYR A 97 10.83 -29.46 -5.53
C TYR A 97 10.71 -30.32 -6.80
N MET A 98 10.54 -29.69 -7.96
CA MET A 98 10.35 -30.39 -9.24
C MET A 98 11.62 -31.09 -9.74
N THR A 99 12.80 -30.52 -9.44
CA THR A 99 14.12 -31.08 -9.85
C THR A 99 14.65 -32.12 -8.85
N SER A 100 13.90 -32.46 -7.80
CA SER A 100 14.38 -33.33 -6.72
C SER A 100 14.60 -34.80 -7.11
N SER A 101 14.16 -35.23 -8.30
CA SER A 101 14.44 -36.50 -9.01
C SER A 101 14.81 -37.70 -8.11
N GLY A 102 13.96 -38.02 -7.13
CA GLY A 102 14.11 -39.21 -6.27
C GLY A 102 14.83 -39.00 -4.93
N SER A 103 15.35 -37.81 -4.63
CA SER A 103 15.92 -37.49 -3.31
C SER A 103 14.84 -36.89 -2.37
N PRO A 104 14.40 -37.61 -1.32
CA PRO A 104 13.36 -37.12 -0.42
C PRO A 104 13.78 -35.85 0.33
N ASP A 105 15.08 -35.67 0.56
CA ASP A 105 15.62 -34.52 1.27
C ASP A 105 15.45 -33.20 0.49
N LYS A 106 15.72 -33.22 -0.82
CA LYS A 106 15.52 -32.04 -1.68
C LYS A 106 14.04 -31.71 -1.86
N ALA A 107 13.19 -32.75 -1.98
CA ALA A 107 11.75 -32.56 -2.07
C ALA A 107 11.18 -31.95 -0.78
N ALA A 108 11.64 -32.42 0.39
CA ALA A 108 11.28 -31.85 1.68
C ALA A 108 11.74 -30.40 1.81
N LYS A 109 12.97 -30.08 1.37
CA LYS A 109 13.51 -28.72 1.39
C LYS A 109 12.70 -27.76 0.51
N GLY A 110 12.41 -28.13 -0.74
CA GLY A 110 11.59 -27.32 -1.66
C GLY A 110 10.20 -27.03 -1.09
N LYS A 111 9.53 -28.06 -0.55
CA LYS A 111 8.23 -27.90 0.12
C LYS A 111 8.31 -26.96 1.31
N LYS A 112 9.33 -27.10 2.17
CA LYS A 112 9.53 -26.21 3.32
C LYS A 112 9.71 -24.76 2.87
N THR A 113 10.54 -24.50 1.86
CA THR A 113 10.73 -23.15 1.31
C THR A 113 9.43 -22.52 0.86
N VAL A 114 8.58 -23.26 0.12
CA VAL A 114 7.28 -22.76 -0.32
C VAL A 114 6.35 -22.51 0.87
N ILE A 115 6.28 -23.42 1.84
CA ILE A 115 5.44 -23.25 3.04
C ILE A 115 5.86 -21.98 3.81
N TYR A 116 7.16 -21.79 4.06
CA TYR A 116 7.63 -20.59 4.75
C TYR A 116 7.35 -19.30 3.98
N ALA A 117 7.50 -19.32 2.65
CA ALA A 117 7.15 -18.18 1.81
C ALA A 117 5.65 -17.83 1.89
N VAL A 118 4.77 -18.84 1.88
CA VAL A 118 3.32 -18.64 2.02
C VAL A 118 2.96 -18.13 3.41
N VAL A 119 3.57 -18.66 4.48
CA VAL A 119 3.33 -18.18 5.85
C VAL A 119 3.71 -16.70 5.98
N GLY A 120 4.86 -16.29 5.44
CA GLY A 120 5.27 -14.89 5.43
C GLY A 120 4.29 -13.99 4.68
N LEU A 121 3.76 -14.45 3.54
CA LEU A 121 2.75 -13.72 2.77
C LEU A 121 1.44 -13.54 3.55
N VAL A 122 0.96 -14.60 4.21
CA VAL A 122 -0.27 -14.55 5.03
C VAL A 122 -0.12 -13.55 6.17
N ILE A 123 1.04 -13.53 6.84
CA ILE A 123 1.33 -12.57 7.91
C ILE A 123 1.34 -11.13 7.36
N ALA A 124 1.96 -10.90 6.19
CA ALA A 124 1.98 -9.57 5.58
C ALA A 124 0.57 -9.05 5.27
N ILE A 125 -0.28 -9.88 4.65
CA ILE A 125 -1.68 -9.54 4.35
C ILE A 125 -2.47 -9.30 5.65
N GLY A 126 -2.29 -10.18 6.65
CA GLY A 126 -2.92 -10.02 7.96
C GLY A 126 -2.52 -8.72 8.67
N SER A 127 -1.25 -8.32 8.55
CA SER A 127 -0.73 -7.08 9.12
C SER A 127 -1.45 -5.84 8.56
N THR A 128 -1.62 -5.74 7.25
CA THR A 128 -2.33 -4.62 6.62
C THR A 128 -3.76 -4.50 7.12
N LEU A 129 -4.45 -5.62 7.27
CA LEU A 129 -5.83 -5.65 7.79
C LEU A 129 -5.89 -5.12 9.23
N LEU A 130 -4.94 -5.51 10.08
CA LEU A 130 -4.87 -5.03 11.45
C LEU A 130 -4.55 -3.53 11.52
N VAL A 131 -3.60 -3.05 10.72
CA VAL A 131 -3.25 -1.63 10.67
C VAL A 131 -4.44 -0.80 10.19
N ASN A 132 -5.16 -1.26 9.16
CA ASN A 132 -6.35 -0.57 8.67
C ASN A 132 -7.49 -0.60 9.70
N LEU A 133 -7.68 -1.72 10.41
CA LEU A 133 -8.68 -1.80 11.49
C LEU A 133 -8.37 -0.81 12.61
N VAL A 134 -7.11 -0.69 13.03
CA VAL A 134 -6.67 0.30 14.03
C VAL A 134 -6.79 1.72 13.48
N ALA A 135 -6.44 1.97 12.22
CA ALA A 135 -6.57 3.29 11.61
C ALA A 135 -8.03 3.75 11.49
N ILE A 136 -8.94 2.85 11.13
CA ILE A 136 -10.38 3.14 11.02
C ILE A 136 -11.01 3.34 12.41
N ARG A 137 -10.72 2.45 13.37
CA ARG A 137 -11.35 2.47 14.71
C ARG A 137 -10.71 3.47 15.67
N GLY A 138 -9.41 3.74 15.53
CA GLY A 138 -8.65 4.63 16.40
C GLY A 138 -8.77 6.12 16.03
N LEU A 139 -9.17 6.43 14.80
CA LEU A 139 -9.33 7.82 14.34
C LEU A 139 -10.76 8.37 14.51
N GLY A 140 -11.68 7.60 15.10
CA GLY A 140 -12.98 8.07 15.62
C GLY A 140 -13.73 9.05 14.72
N LEU A 141 -13.92 8.70 13.45
CA LEU A 141 -14.97 9.30 12.63
C LEU A 141 -16.31 8.64 12.96
#